data_AF-A0A4R5C7H6-F1
#
_entry.id   AF-A0A4R5C7H6-F1
#
_cell.length_a   1.000
_cell.length_b   1.000
_cell.length_c   1.000
_cell.angle_alpha   90.00
_cell.angle_beta   90.00
_cell.angle_gamma   90.00
#
_symmetry.space_group_name_H-M   'P 1'
#
loop_
_entity.id
_entity.type
_entity.pdbx_description
1 polymer ?
#
loop_
_entity_poly.entity_id
_entity_poly.type
_entity_poly.pdbx_seq_one_letter_code
_entity_poly.pdbx_strand_id
1 'polypeptide(L)'
;MSTLTSAGDDSARDDPAGGIAAGAPGVGKLVGLPPGPQLAAALAEVDPAELPTHDVVLVARAWERLKAHAEAQQVRVFAELA
;
A
#
# COMPACT_ATOMS: atom_id res chain seq x y z
N MET A 1 -32.16 36.13 42.55
CA MET A 1 -32.82 36.72 41.36
C MET A 1 -31.93 36.39 40.18
N SER A 2 -32.13 35.24 39.50
CA SER A 2 -33.01 35.04 38.33
C SER A 2 -32.59 35.96 37.17
N THR A 3 -32.24 35.53 35.95
CA THR A 3 -32.75 34.40 35.14
C THR A 3 -31.74 33.84 34.14
N LEU A 4 -31.93 32.57 33.79
CA LEU A 4 -31.37 31.83 32.65
C LEU A 4 -31.54 32.55 31.30
N THR A 5 -30.61 32.29 30.38
CA THR A 5 -31.00 31.91 29.02
C THR A 5 -30.22 30.68 28.58
N SER A 6 -30.95 29.78 27.96
CA SER A 6 -30.64 28.40 27.59
C SER A 6 -30.98 28.24 26.11
N ALA A 7 -30.36 27.24 25.49
CA ALA A 7 -30.56 26.74 24.12
C ALA A 7 -29.91 27.58 23.01
N GLY A 8 -29.27 26.99 22.00
CA GLY A 8 -29.03 25.59 21.64
C GLY A 8 -27.93 25.62 20.57
N ASP A 9 -26.96 24.74 20.63
CA ASP A 9 -26.97 23.40 20.02
C ASP A 9 -26.48 23.44 18.57
N ASP A 10 -25.53 22.54 18.32
CA ASP A 10 -25.33 21.84 17.05
C ASP A 10 -24.83 22.58 15.80
N SER A 11 -23.51 22.48 15.60
CA SER A 11 -22.99 21.84 14.39
C SER A 11 -21.58 21.37 14.69
N ALA A 12 -21.55 20.13 15.17
CA ALA A 12 -20.53 19.13 14.89
C ALA A 12 -19.28 19.67 14.16
N ARG A 13 -18.22 19.94 14.92
CA ARG A 13 -16.87 19.65 14.41
C ARG A 13 -16.64 18.14 14.56
N ASP A 14 -17.45 17.37 13.85
CA ASP A 14 -17.12 16.01 13.46
C ASP A 14 -16.42 16.12 12.11
N ASP A 15 -15.10 16.32 12.14
CA ASP A 15 -14.28 15.72 11.10
C ASP A 15 -13.69 14.46 11.72
N PRO A 16 -14.30 13.29 11.47
CA PRO A 16 -13.86 12.03 12.01
C PRO A 16 -12.56 11.62 11.32
N ALA A 17 -11.62 11.11 12.12
CA ALA A 17 -10.54 10.21 11.72
C ALA A 17 -9.73 10.62 10.47
N GLY A 18 -8.41 10.81 10.58
CA GLY A 18 -7.59 9.63 10.81
C GLY A 18 -7.69 8.58 9.69
N GLY A 19 -8.12 8.93 8.48
CA GLY A 19 -8.02 8.10 7.30
C GLY A 19 -6.71 8.41 6.60
N ILE A 20 -5.60 7.81 7.04
CA ILE A 20 -4.52 7.53 6.09
C ILE A 20 -5.21 6.85 4.91
N ALA A 21 -5.15 7.45 3.73
CA ALA A 21 -5.78 6.91 2.53
C ALA A 21 -5.43 5.43 2.49
N ALA A 22 -6.41 4.58 2.81
CA ALA A 22 -6.24 3.15 2.78
C ALA A 22 -6.04 2.87 1.30
N GLY A 23 -4.77 2.75 0.92
CA GLY A 23 -4.39 2.38 -0.43
C GLY A 23 -5.24 1.19 -0.85
N ALA A 24 -5.59 1.12 -2.14
CA ALA A 24 -6.55 0.16 -2.67
C ALA A 24 -6.36 -1.20 -1.96
N PRO A 25 -7.42 -1.83 -1.40
CA PRO A 25 -7.33 -2.85 -0.33
C PRO A 25 -6.47 -4.11 -0.62
N GLY A 26 -5.80 -4.18 -1.77
CA GLY A 26 -4.78 -5.17 -2.13
C GLY A 26 -3.32 -4.69 -2.05
N VAL A 27 -3.00 -3.41 -2.30
CA VAL A 27 -1.60 -2.95 -2.50
C VAL A 27 -0.76 -3.08 -1.23
N GLY A 28 -1.35 -2.79 -0.06
CA GLY A 28 -0.68 -2.98 1.23
C GLY A 28 -0.22 -4.41 1.49
N LYS A 29 -0.88 -5.42 0.89
CA LYS A 29 -0.50 -6.83 1.03
C LYS A 29 0.78 -7.18 0.27
N LEU A 30 1.12 -6.44 -0.79
CA LEU A 30 2.33 -6.65 -1.60
C LEU A 30 3.61 -6.45 -0.76
N VAL A 31 3.56 -5.56 0.23
CA VAL A 31 4.67 -5.31 1.16
C VAL A 31 4.99 -6.56 1.99
N GLY A 32 3.97 -7.31 2.40
CA GLY A 32 4.10 -8.49 3.24
C GLY A 32 4.47 -9.77 2.49
N LEU A 33 4.22 -9.83 1.17
CA LEU A 33 4.54 -11.02 0.38
C LEU A 33 6.07 -11.15 0.18
N PRO A 34 6.68 -12.33 0.39
CA PRO A 34 8.07 -12.55 0.02
C PRO A 34 8.26 -12.47 -1.50
N PRO A 35 9.46 -12.10 -2.00
CA PRO A 35 9.72 -12.14 -3.43
C PRO A 35 9.66 -13.58 -3.95
N GLY A 36 8.89 -13.79 -5.01
CA GLY A 36 8.63 -15.11 -5.56
C GLY A 36 7.37 -15.13 -6.44
N PRO A 37 6.91 -16.31 -6.87
CA PRO A 37 5.80 -16.46 -7.81
C PRO A 37 4.49 -15.82 -7.33
N GLN A 38 4.21 -15.89 -6.03
CA GLN A 38 3.00 -15.32 -5.44
C GLN A 38 3.01 -13.79 -5.49
N LEU A 39 4.17 -13.16 -5.24
CA LEU A 39 4.31 -11.71 -5.41
C LEU A 39 4.21 -11.32 -6.89
N ALA A 40 4.79 -12.10 -7.80
CA ALA A 40 4.71 -11.85 -9.23
C ALA A 40 3.27 -11.89 -9.74
N ALA A 41 2.50 -12.90 -9.33
CA ALA A 41 1.08 -13.02 -9.68
C ALA A 41 0.27 -11.83 -9.15
N ALA A 42 0.45 -11.48 -7.86
CA ALA A 42 -0.24 -10.34 -7.27
C ALA A 42 0.10 -9.00 -7.94
N LEU A 43 1.36 -8.82 -8.38
CA LEU A 43 1.78 -7.62 -9.11
C LEU A 43 1.23 -7.57 -10.55
N ALA A 44 1.03 -8.71 -11.20
CA ALA A 44 0.50 -8.79 -12.56
C ALA A 44 -0.98 -8.39 -12.66
N GLU A 45 -1.73 -8.50 -11.56
CA GLU A 45 -3.14 -8.11 -11.47
C GLU A 45 -3.35 -6.61 -11.20
N VAL A 46 -2.28 -5.87 -10.90
CA VAL A 46 -2.38 -4.45 -10.56
C VAL A 46 -2.35 -3.59 -11.82
N ASP A 47 -3.38 -2.75 -12.00
CA ASP A 47 -3.33 -1.62 -12.94
C ASP A 47 -2.82 -0.35 -12.23
N PRO A 48 -1.60 0.14 -12.55
CA PRO A 48 -1.05 1.34 -11.92
C PRO A 48 -1.81 2.63 -12.26
N ALA A 49 -2.59 2.67 -13.34
CA ALA A 49 -3.33 3.86 -13.75
C ALA A 49 -4.52 4.16 -12.83
N GLU A 50 -5.04 3.14 -12.15
CA GLU A 50 -6.17 3.25 -11.22
C GLU A 50 -5.73 3.50 -9.76
N LEU A 51 -4.42 3.60 -9.51
CA LEU A 51 -3.87 3.71 -8.16
C LEU A 51 -3.55 5.15 -7.74
N PRO A 52 -3.75 5.50 -6.47
CA PRO A 52 -3.15 6.70 -5.88
C PRO A 52 -1.63 6.68 -6.04
N THR A 53 -1.00 7.86 -6.21
CA THR A 53 0.45 7.98 -6.43
C THR A 53 1.30 7.24 -5.38
N HIS A 54 0.89 7.28 -4.10
CA HIS A 54 1.57 6.54 -3.04
C HIS A 54 1.59 5.03 -3.29
N ASP A 55 0.48 4.46 -3.75
CA ASP A 55 0.35 3.03 -4.00
C ASP A 55 1.16 2.61 -5.24
N VAL A 56 1.24 3.47 -6.26
CA VAL A 56 2.15 3.26 -7.41
C VAL A 56 3.60 3.12 -6.95
N VAL A 57 4.03 3.90 -5.95
CA VAL A 57 5.38 3.78 -5.36
C VAL A 57 5.55 2.43 -4.67
N LEU A 58 4.55 1.94 -3.94
CA LEU A 58 4.61 0.63 -3.29
C LEU A 58 4.70 -0.52 -4.30
N VAL A 59 3.93 -0.44 -5.39
CA VAL A 59 3.96 -1.40 -6.51
C VAL A 59 5.34 -1.39 -7.17
N ALA A 60 5.90 -0.21 -7.45
CA ALA A 60 7.25 -0.09 -8.01
C ALA A 60 8.32 -0.71 -7.08
N ARG A 61 8.23 -0.46 -5.77
CA ARG A 61 9.15 -1.06 -4.78
C ARG A 61 9.04 -2.58 -4.73
N ALA A 62 7.82 -3.11 -4.85
CA ALA A 62 7.59 -4.55 -4.89
C ALA A 62 8.18 -5.20 -6.16
N TRP A 63 8.05 -4.55 -7.33
CA TRP A 63 8.70 -5.00 -8.57
C TRP A 63 10.24 -5.02 -8.46
N GLU A 64 10.85 -3.97 -7.91
CA GLU A 64 12.31 -3.94 -7.73
C GLU A 64 12.81 -5.07 -6.83
N ARG A 65 12.08 -5.37 -5.74
CA ARG A 65 12.41 -6.48 -4.85
C ARG A 65 12.30 -7.84 -5.54
N LEU A 66 11.28 -8.04 -6.38
CA LEU A 66 11.12 -9.26 -7.17
C LEU A 66 12.25 -9.43 -8.19
N LYS A 67 12.64 -8.33 -8.87
CA LYS A 67 13.73 -8.32 -9.84
C LYS A 67 15.06 -8.68 -9.20
N ALA A 68 15.41 -8.02 -8.09
CA ALA A 68 16.63 -8.31 -7.34
C ALA A 68 16.69 -9.77 -6.86
N HIS A 69 15.54 -10.35 -6.48
CA HIS A 69 15.47 -11.76 -6.12
C HIS A 69 15.76 -12.69 -7.32
N ALA A 70 15.18 -12.41 -8.48
CA ALA A 70 15.41 -13.18 -9.70
C ALA A 70 16.86 -13.09 -10.15
N GLU A 71 17.45 -11.89 -10.12
CA GLU A 71 18.88 -11.67 -10.41
C GLU A 71 19.77 -12.47 -9.46
N ALA A 72 19.46 -12.49 -8.15
CA ALA A 72 20.21 -13.28 -7.19
C ALA A 72 20.13 -14.79 -7.48
N GLN A 73 18.98 -15.31 -7.94
CA GLN A 73 18.88 -16.71 -8.37
C GLN A 73 19.72 -16.96 -9.63
N GLN A 74 19.71 -16.05 -10.59
CA GLN A 74 20.51 -16.17 -11.81
C GLN A 74 22.01 -16.18 -11.51
N VAL A 75 22.48 -15.30 -10.62
CA VAL A 75 23.90 -15.28 -10.19
C VAL A 75 24.30 -16.60 -9.54
N ARG A 76 23.43 -17.22 -8.73
CA ARG A 76 23.69 -18.54 -8.16
C ARG A 76 23.85 -19.61 -9.23
N VAL A 77 22.98 -19.60 -10.25
CA VAL A 77 23.10 -20.54 -11.38
C VAL A 77 24.41 -20.33 -12.14
N PHE A 78 24.81 -19.09 -12.40
CA PHE A 78 26.07 -18.81 -13.07
C PHE A 78 27.30 -19.21 -12.25
N ALA A 79 27.22 -19.14 -10.92
CA ALA A 79 28.30 -19.60 -10.05
C ALA A 79 28.57 -21.12 -10.19
N GLU A 80 27.57 -21.91 -10.59
CA GLU A 80 27.74 -23.36 -10.86
C GLU A 80 28.40 -23.64 -12.23
N LEU A 81 28.54 -22.62 -13.09
CA LEU A 81 29.12 -22.75 -14.44
C LEU A 81 30.57 -22.28 -14.53
N ALA A 82 31.10 -21.62 -13.50
CA ALA A 82 32.44 -21.02 -13.46
C ALA A 82 33.49 -21.98 -12.87
#